data_AF-A0A7L3D5F2-F1
#
_entry.id   AF-A0A7L3D5F2-F1
#
_cell.length_a   1.000
_cell.length_b   1.000
_cell.length_c   1.000
_cell.angle_alpha   90.00
_cell.angle_beta   90.00
_cell.angle_gamma   90.00
#
_symmetry.space_group_name_H-M   'P 1'
#
loop_
_entity.id
_entity.type
_entity.pdbx_description
1 polymer ?
#
loop_
_entity_poly.entity_id
_entity_poly.type
_entity_poly.pdbx_seq_one_letter_code
_entity_poly.pdbx_strand_id
1 'polypeptide(L)'
;MDFSADSSYLQVSTGSYKRQVYEVPSGKQLVDQAVIDRITWATWTSVLGDEVIGIWSRHAEKADVNCACVSHSGINLVTGDDFGMVKLFDFPCPEKFVRSFFFLSCIVSLEDVR
;
A
#
# COMPACT_ATOMS: atom_id res chain seq x y z
N MET A 1 -7.03 -1.92 4.26
CA MET A 1 -8.22 -2.60 3.70
C MET A 1 -8.74 -1.63 2.67
N ASP A 2 -8.90 -2.07 1.44
CA ASP A 2 -9.14 -1.17 0.33
C ASP A 2 -10.14 -1.79 -0.64
N PHE A 3 -11.11 -1.00 -1.09
CA PHE A 3 -12.06 -1.41 -2.12
C PHE A 3 -11.49 -1.18 -3.51
N SER A 4 -11.94 -1.98 -4.48
CA SER A 4 -11.74 -1.67 -5.89
C SER A 4 -12.52 -0.42 -6.30
N ALA A 5 -12.07 0.25 -7.36
CA ALA A 5 -12.70 1.47 -7.88
C ALA A 5 -14.16 1.25 -8.31
N ASP A 6 -14.48 0.03 -8.75
CA ASP A 6 -15.82 -0.40 -9.12
C ASP A 6 -16.63 -0.97 -7.94
N SER A 7 -16.05 -1.02 -6.72
CA SER A 7 -16.65 -1.59 -5.50
C SER A 7 -16.98 -3.09 -5.58
N SER A 8 -16.49 -3.81 -6.59
CA SER A 8 -16.72 -5.25 -6.78
C SER A 8 -15.78 -6.14 -5.96
N TYR A 9 -14.68 -5.59 -5.44
CA TYR A 9 -13.65 -6.33 -4.73
C TYR A 9 -13.15 -5.59 -3.49
N LEU A 10 -12.66 -6.36 -2.52
CA LEU A 10 -12.07 -5.89 -1.27
C LEU A 10 -10.74 -6.58 -1.04
N GLN A 11 -9.66 -5.82 -0.85
CA GLN A 11 -8.41 -6.36 -0.33
C GLN A 11 -8.26 -6.11 1.17
N VAL A 12 -7.71 -7.11 1.85
CA VAL A 12 -7.43 -7.09 3.29
C VAL A 12 -6.01 -7.59 3.52
N SER A 13 -5.29 -6.86 4.36
CA SER A 13 -3.98 -7.26 4.86
C SER A 13 -4.14 -7.77 6.28
N THR A 14 -3.70 -9.00 6.54
CA THR A 14 -3.84 -9.66 7.84
C THR A 14 -2.64 -9.40 8.73
N GLY A 15 -2.81 -9.56 10.06
CA GLY A 15 -1.70 -9.52 11.02
C GLY A 15 -0.66 -10.64 10.83
N SER A 16 -0.95 -11.63 9.99
CA SER A 16 0.00 -12.67 9.57
C SER A 16 0.77 -12.31 8.30
N TYR A 17 0.76 -11.03 7.89
CA TYR A 17 1.43 -10.52 6.69
C TYR A 17 0.97 -11.21 5.40
N LYS A 18 -0.34 -11.44 5.28
CA LYS A 18 -0.95 -11.97 4.05
C LYS A 18 -1.93 -10.98 3.47
N ARG A 19 -1.80 -10.73 2.17
CA ARG A 19 -2.80 -10.03 1.37
C ARG A 19 -3.85 -11.05 0.90
N GLN A 20 -5.11 -10.75 1.12
CA GLN A 20 -6.25 -11.54 0.67
C GLN A 20 -7.23 -10.64 -0.07
N VAL A 21 -7.84 -11.17 -1.12
CA VAL A 21 -8.82 -10.45 -1.95
C VAL A 21 -10.14 -11.20 -1.92
N TYR A 22 -11.24 -10.46 -1.82
CA TYR A 22 -12.59 -10.98 -1.74
C TYR A 22 -13.51 -10.29 -2.74
N GLU A 23 -14.43 -11.04 -3.32
CA GLU A 23 -15.54 -10.52 -4.11
C GLU A 23 -16.60 -9.88 -3.20
N VAL A 24 -17.17 -8.76 -3.64
CA VAL A 24 -18.24 -8.04 -2.97
C VAL A 24 -19.49 -8.12 -3.85
N PRO A 25 -20.69 -8.42 -3.31
CA PRO A 25 -21.01 -8.66 -1.90
C PRO A 25 -20.87 -10.14 -1.48
N SER A 26 -20.43 -11.04 -2.36
CA SER A 26 -20.48 -12.49 -2.13
C SER A 26 -19.59 -12.95 -0.96
N GLY A 27 -18.54 -12.19 -0.64
CA GLY A 27 -17.54 -12.55 0.37
C GLY A 27 -16.65 -13.72 -0.04
N LYS A 28 -16.75 -14.19 -1.29
CA LYS A 28 -15.95 -15.29 -1.80
C LYS A 28 -14.50 -14.83 -1.95
N GLN A 29 -13.55 -15.60 -1.39
CA GLN A 29 -12.14 -15.30 -1.56
C GLN A 29 -11.72 -15.53 -3.02
N LEU A 30 -11.13 -14.50 -3.61
CA LEU A 30 -10.49 -14.56 -4.92
C LEU A 30 -9.03 -15.01 -4.74
N VAL A 31 -8.67 -16.09 -5.41
CA VAL A 31 -7.32 -16.71 -5.35
C VAL A 31 -6.59 -16.68 -6.69
N ASP A 32 -7.27 -16.28 -7.76
CA ASP A 32 -6.69 -16.19 -9.10
C ASP A 32 -5.91 -14.88 -9.24
N GLN A 33 -4.58 -15.00 -9.24
CA GLN A 33 -3.68 -13.86 -9.31
C GLN A 33 -3.85 -13.06 -10.62
N ALA A 34 -4.14 -13.73 -11.74
CA ALA A 34 -4.30 -13.04 -13.03
C ALA A 34 -5.53 -12.12 -13.05
N VAL A 35 -6.55 -12.43 -12.25
CA VAL A 35 -7.70 -11.56 -12.04
C VAL A 35 -7.33 -10.44 -11.07
N ILE A 36 -6.66 -10.76 -9.96
CA ILE A 36 -6.26 -9.79 -8.93
C ILE A 36 -5.38 -8.67 -9.53
N ASP A 37 -4.41 -9.02 -10.37
CA ASP A 37 -3.49 -8.07 -11.01
C ASP A 37 -4.17 -7.08 -11.96
N ARG A 38 -5.40 -7.39 -12.39
CA ARG A 38 -6.20 -6.53 -13.27
C ARG A 38 -7.16 -5.63 -12.51
N ILE A 39 -7.29 -5.80 -11.20
CA ILE A 39 -8.18 -4.98 -10.37
C ILE A 39 -7.58 -3.58 -10.22
N THR A 40 -8.38 -2.56 -10.56
CA THR A 40 -8.06 -1.17 -10.23
C THR A 40 -8.56 -0.86 -8.83
N TRP A 41 -7.65 -0.56 -7.91
CA TRP A 41 -7.97 -0.22 -6.52
C TRP A 41 -8.39 1.24 -6.37
N ALA A 42 -9.42 1.52 -5.56
CA ALA A 42 -9.85 2.89 -5.27
C ALA A 42 -8.85 3.61 -4.36
N THR A 43 -8.33 2.87 -3.39
CA THR A 43 -7.30 3.32 -2.45
C THR A 43 -6.25 2.24 -2.32
N TRP A 44 -5.08 2.63 -1.82
CA TRP A 44 -4.07 1.66 -1.44
C TRP A 44 -3.43 2.08 -0.13
N THR A 45 -3.79 1.37 0.95
CA THR A 45 -3.30 1.60 2.31
C THR A 45 -2.42 0.46 2.82
N SER A 46 -2.26 -0.59 2.03
CA SER A 46 -1.51 -1.79 2.41
C SER A 46 -0.01 -1.63 2.22
N VAL A 47 0.77 -2.08 3.20
CA VAL A 47 2.24 -2.27 3.07
C VAL A 47 2.61 -3.59 2.35
N LEU A 48 1.60 -4.37 1.96
CA LEU A 48 1.71 -5.68 1.32
C LEU A 48 1.10 -5.65 -0.09
N GLY A 49 1.82 -6.22 -1.05
CA GLY A 49 1.43 -6.33 -2.45
C GLY A 49 2.66 -6.24 -3.36
N ASP A 50 2.56 -6.79 -4.57
CA ASP A 50 3.65 -6.74 -5.55
C ASP A 50 3.89 -5.31 -6.03
N GLU A 51 2.82 -4.50 -6.05
CA GLU A 51 2.78 -3.10 -6.41
C GLU A 51 3.58 -2.21 -5.45
N VAL A 52 3.87 -2.68 -4.23
CA VAL A 52 4.56 -1.90 -3.18
C VAL A 52 5.79 -2.60 -2.60
N ILE A 53 6.28 -3.68 -3.22
CA ILE A 53 7.42 -4.44 -2.69
C ILE A 53 8.68 -3.59 -2.50
N GLY A 54 8.82 -2.51 -3.27
CA GLY A 54 9.93 -1.57 -3.23
C GLY A 54 10.07 -0.74 -1.95
N ILE A 55 9.02 -0.65 -1.13
CA ILE A 55 9.07 0.09 0.14
C ILE A 55 9.96 -0.59 1.20
N TRP A 56 10.19 -1.89 1.03
CA TRP A 56 10.97 -2.71 1.96
C TRP A 56 12.46 -2.61 1.61
N SER A 57 13.26 -2.11 2.56
CA SER A 57 14.72 -2.02 2.41
C SER A 57 15.40 -3.40 2.49
N ARG A 58 16.65 -3.51 2.04
CA ARG A 58 17.44 -4.77 2.13
C ARG A 58 17.53 -5.34 3.55
N HIS A 59 17.53 -4.47 4.55
CA HIS A 59 17.67 -4.81 5.95
C HIS A 59 16.36 -4.64 6.70
N ALA A 60 15.26 -4.34 5.99
CA ALA A 60 13.99 -4.12 6.64
C ALA A 60 13.47 -5.44 7.21
N GLU A 61 13.21 -5.46 8.50
CA GLU A 61 12.43 -6.55 9.09
C GLU A 61 10.94 -6.28 8.86
N LYS A 62 10.11 -7.33 9.01
CA LYS A 62 8.67 -7.23 8.71
C LYS A 62 7.97 -6.08 9.45
N ALA A 63 8.49 -5.65 10.59
CA ALA A 63 7.92 -4.58 11.40
C ALA A 63 8.36 -3.17 10.98
N ASP A 64 9.35 -3.04 10.10
CA ASP A 64 9.93 -1.73 9.84
C ASP A 64 8.92 -0.76 9.20
N VAL A 65 8.07 -1.22 8.29
CA VAL A 65 7.08 -0.34 7.63
C VAL A 65 5.68 -0.58 8.21
N ASN A 66 5.13 0.44 8.85
CA ASN A 66 3.87 0.35 9.59
C ASN A 66 2.65 0.75 8.76
N CYS A 67 2.83 1.76 7.92
CA CYS A 67 1.74 2.35 7.16
C CYS A 67 2.18 2.73 5.76
N ALA A 68 1.21 2.72 4.85
CA ALA A 68 1.36 3.11 3.46
C ALA A 68 0.13 3.89 3.02
N CYS A 69 0.30 4.85 2.11
CA CYS A 69 -0.80 5.56 1.49
C CYS A 69 -0.41 5.99 0.08
N VAL A 70 -1.20 5.59 -0.91
CA VAL A 70 -1.06 6.09 -2.28
C VAL A 70 -1.84 7.39 -2.44
N SER A 71 -1.21 8.37 -3.09
CA SER A 71 -1.83 9.65 -3.45
C SER A 71 -3.12 9.46 -4.25
N HIS A 72 -4.02 10.44 -4.20
CA HIS A 72 -5.26 10.40 -4.98
C HIS A 72 -5.03 10.26 -6.50
N SER A 73 -3.93 10.83 -7.01
CA SER A 73 -3.50 10.69 -8.41
C SER A 73 -3.00 9.30 -8.79
N GLY A 74 -2.74 8.41 -7.82
CA GLY A 74 -2.28 7.04 -8.08
C GLY A 74 -0.83 6.92 -8.53
N ILE A 75 0.00 7.95 -8.37
CA ILE A 75 1.39 7.98 -8.88
C ILE A 75 2.46 8.07 -7.79
N ASN A 76 2.08 8.46 -6.57
CA ASN A 76 2.99 8.58 -5.43
C ASN A 76 2.54 7.69 -4.29
N LEU A 77 3.49 7.11 -3.57
CA LEU A 77 3.29 6.28 -2.39
C LEU A 77 4.11 6.86 -1.22
N VAL A 78 3.46 7.06 -0.08
CA VAL A 78 4.11 7.46 1.17
C VAL A 78 4.08 6.30 2.15
N THR A 79 5.18 6.08 2.87
CA THR A 79 5.23 5.14 3.98
C THR A 79 5.75 5.77 5.27
N GLY A 80 5.39 5.17 6.40
CA GLY A 80 5.93 5.48 7.72
C GLY A 80 6.54 4.25 8.39
N ASP A 81 7.65 4.43 9.10
CA ASP A 81 8.37 3.36 9.80
C ASP A 81 8.51 3.57 11.32
N ASP A 82 8.95 2.53 12.03
CA ASP A 82 9.21 2.53 13.47
C ASP A 82 10.33 3.50 13.90
N PHE A 83 11.13 3.98 12.95
CA PHE A 83 12.22 4.93 13.19
C PHE A 83 11.77 6.39 13.08
N GLY A 84 10.48 6.64 12.86
CA GLY A 84 9.92 7.97 12.70
C GLY A 84 10.19 8.61 11.34
N MET A 85 10.59 7.82 10.34
CA MET A 85 10.86 8.31 8.99
C MET A 85 9.60 8.25 8.14
N VAL A 86 9.40 9.29 7.33
CA VAL A 86 8.42 9.28 6.24
C VAL A 86 9.18 9.18 4.92
N LYS A 87 8.80 8.21 4.10
CA LYS A 87 9.46 7.95 2.80
C LYS A 87 8.47 8.13 1.67
N LEU A 88 8.90 8.81 0.61
CA LEU A 88 8.14 9.00 -0.63
C LEU A 88 8.74 8.14 -1.76
N PHE A 89 7.86 7.46 -2.48
CA PHE A 89 8.16 6.59 -3.63
C PHE A 89 7.21 6.89 -4.79
N ASP A 90 7.61 6.50 -6.00
CA ASP A 90 6.68 6.38 -7.12
C ASP A 90 5.76 5.16 -6.90
N PHE A 91 4.52 5.21 -7.42
CA PHE A 91 3.58 4.11 -7.40
C PHE A 91 3.18 3.71 -8.83
N PRO A 92 3.15 2.40 -9.15
CA PRO A 92 3.61 1.28 -8.33
C PRO A 92 5.14 1.24 -8.21
N CYS A 93 5.65 0.67 -7.11
CA CYS A 93 7.08 0.40 -6.90
C CYS A 93 7.34 -1.13 -6.80
N PRO A 94 7.26 -1.88 -7.93
CA PRO A 94 7.44 -3.33 -7.94
C PRO A 94 8.91 -3.79 -7.88
N GLU A 95 9.86 -2.86 -8.02
CA GLU A 95 11.28 -3.18 -7.91
C GLU A 95 11.72 -3.11 -6.46
N LYS A 96 12.55 -4.06 -6.01
CA LYS A 96 13.14 -3.99 -4.67
C LYS A 96 14.21 -2.91 -4.61
N PHE A 97 14.31 -2.23 -3.46
CA PHE A 97 15.38 -1.27 -3.15
C PHE A 97 15.34 0.03 -3.96
N VAL A 98 14.13 0.52 -4.27
CA VAL A 98 13.93 1.79 -4.95
C VAL A 98 14.46 2.94 -4.09
N ARG A 99 15.04 3.95 -4.73
CA ARG A 99 15.39 5.21 -4.05
C ARG A 99 14.12 5.88 -3.54
N SER A 100 14.10 6.23 -2.27
CA SER A 100 13.07 7.08 -1.65
C SER A 100 13.64 8.43 -1.27
N PHE A 101 12.76 9.44 -1.24
CA PHE A 101 13.04 10.70 -0.57
C PHE A 101 12.66 10.58 0.91
N PHE A 102 13.55 11.00 1.79
CA PHE A 102 13.35 10.94 3.23
C PHE A 102 12.88 12.29 3.76
N PHE A 103 11.81 12.27 4.56
CA PHE A 103 11.37 13.39 5.36
C PHE A 103 11.41 12.99 6.83
N LEU A 104 11.93 13.87 7.68
CA LEU A 104 11.81 13.71 9.12
C LEU A 104 10.38 14.05 9.52
N SER A 105 9.69 13.18 10.26
CA SER A 105 8.33 13.45 10.70
C SER A 105 8.30 14.59 11.72
N CYS A 106 8.10 15.82 11.24
CA CYS A 106 7.40 16.83 12.02
C CYS A 106 5.98 16.81 11.50
N ILE A 107 5.03 16.44 12.36
CA ILE A 107 3.60 16.23 12.05
C ILE A 107 3.10 17.37 11.16
N VAL A 108 2.80 17.06 9.90
CA VAL A 108 1.93 17.89 9.08
C VAL A 108 0.55 17.26 9.21
N SER A 109 -0.29 17.81 10.09
CA SER A 109 -1.74 17.62 9.99
C SER A 109 -2.15 17.95 8.56
N LEU A 110 -2.53 16.94 7.79
CA LEU A 110 -3.20 17.14 6.50
C LEU A 110 -4.66 17.53 6.79
N GLU A 111 -4.83 18.76 7.30
CA GLU A 111 -6.07 19.53 7.22
C GLU A 111 -5.73 20.87 6.56
N ASP A 112 -5.56 20.88 5.24
CA ASP A 112 -5.95 22.03 4.38
C ASP A 112 -5.56 21.75 2.93
N VAL A 113 -6.54 21.30 2.13
CA VAL A 113 -6.70 21.81 0.77
C VAL A 113 -8.21 21.99 0.56
N ARG A 114 -8.69 23.20 0.83
CA ARG A 114 -9.96 23.73 0.32
C ARG A 114 -9.82 24.14 -1.14
#